data_AF-A0AA35TLH3-F1
#
_entry.id   AF-A0AA35TLH3-F1
#
_cell.length_a   1.000
_cell.length_b   1.000
_cell.length_c   1.000
_cell.angle_alpha   90.00
_cell.angle_beta   90.00
_cell.angle_gamma   90.00
#
_symmetry.space_group_name_H-M   'P 1'
#
loop_
_entity.id
_entity.type
_entity.pdbx_description
1 polymer ?
#
loop_
_entity_poly.entity_id
_entity_poly.type
_entity_poly.pdbx_seq_one_letter_code
_entity_poly.pdbx_strand_id
1 'polypeptide(L)'
;MEGQSDPNIDYQTLSQAMVCISAGCCLAIGLRYAGTLDKQAHSVLMKNVRFLLTKMSSPASAEEVGKSCLEMCINVVVLSVAMVMSGSGDLEVLRIIRRLHARVTPPEVTYGGHMASHMALGFLFLGGCRYSLSRSNKAIACLYSAVFPLFPSSTTDTRYHLQALRHLYVLAAEPRVLVTRDVETGQATSVEVCVRGEREIKGRTPCIVPEWSSINEVGEEVTRESGDDHVT
;
A
#
# COMPACT_ATOMS: atom_id res chain seq x y z
N MET A 1 27.21 35.02 4.79
CA MET A 1 26.11 35.53 5.65
C MET A 1 25.51 34.32 6.33
N GLU A 2 26.10 33.95 7.47
CA GLU A 2 25.57 32.91 8.34
C GLU A 2 24.23 33.41 8.89
N GLY A 3 23.15 32.74 8.50
CA GLY A 3 21.83 33.02 9.05
C GLY A 3 21.87 32.66 10.53
N GLN A 4 21.78 33.67 11.40
CA GLN A 4 21.55 33.50 12.82
C GLN A 4 20.31 32.62 13.00
N SER A 5 20.49 31.39 13.46
CA SER A 5 19.40 30.55 13.93
C SER A 5 18.84 31.21 15.19
N ASP A 6 17.58 31.67 15.13
CA ASP A 6 16.89 32.21 16.29
C ASP A 6 16.91 31.15 17.41
N PRO A 7 17.46 31.46 18.60
CA PRO A 7 17.65 30.50 19.68
C PRO A 7 16.33 30.00 20.31
N ASN A 8 15.19 30.47 19.81
CA ASN A 8 13.86 30.13 20.30
C ASN A 8 13.10 29.16 19.37
N ILE A 9 13.66 28.80 18.21
CA ILE A 9 13.03 27.88 17.26
C ILE A 9 13.66 26.51 17.42
N ASP A 10 12.86 25.57 17.93
CA ASP A 10 13.24 24.16 17.98
C ASP A 10 13.03 23.51 16.60
N TYR A 11 14.09 23.54 15.79
CA TYR A 11 14.12 22.95 14.45
C TYR A 11 13.86 21.43 14.47
N GLN A 12 14.24 20.73 15.55
CA GLN A 12 13.99 19.30 15.69
C GLN A 12 12.48 19.02 15.80
N THR A 13 11.77 19.76 16.65
CA THR A 13 10.30 19.62 16.78
C THR A 13 9.59 20.00 15.48
N LEU A 14 10.05 21.05 14.80
CA LEU A 14 9.47 21.47 13.51
C LEU A 14 9.65 20.39 12.43
N SER A 15 10.86 19.84 12.31
CA SER A 15 11.19 18.78 11.36
C SER A 15 10.44 17.48 11.66
N GLN A 16 10.26 17.10 12.93
CA GLN A 16 9.43 15.97 13.36
C GLN A 16 7.96 16.17 12.98
N ALA A 17 7.39 17.35 13.28
CA ALA A 17 6.00 17.66 12.96
C ALA A 17 5.74 17.55 11.45
N MET A 18 6.62 18.09 10.62
CA MET A 18 6.48 18.01 9.16
C MET A 18 6.45 16.57 8.64
N VAL A 19 7.32 15.71 9.17
CA VAL A 19 7.40 14.29 8.75
C VAL A 19 6.16 13.53 9.20
N CYS A 20 5.68 13.74 10.43
CA CYS A 20 4.45 13.14 10.93
C CYS A 20 3.20 13.59 10.17
N ILE A 21 3.09 14.89 9.84
CA ILE A 21 1.99 15.42 9.02
C ILE A 21 1.99 14.76 7.63
N SER A 22 3.17 14.66 6.99
CA SER A 22 3.31 13.99 5.70
C SER A 22 2.89 12.51 5.76
N ALA A 23 3.31 11.78 6.79
CA ALA A 23 2.92 10.39 6.99
C ALA A 23 1.40 10.22 7.21
N GLY A 24 0.78 11.12 8.00
CA GLY A 24 -0.66 11.14 8.22
C GLY A 24 -1.46 11.40 6.94
N CYS A 25 -1.01 12.35 6.11
CA CYS A 25 -1.61 12.60 4.80
C CYS A 25 -1.49 11.37 3.88
N CYS A 26 -0.34 10.70 3.87
CA CYS A 26 -0.15 9.47 3.10
C CYS A 26 -1.08 8.35 3.56
N LEU A 27 -1.29 8.21 4.88
CA LEU A 27 -2.22 7.24 5.43
C LEU A 27 -3.67 7.52 5.04
N ALA A 28 -4.08 8.79 5.07
CA ALA A 28 -5.41 9.20 4.62
C ALA A 28 -5.64 8.87 3.14
N ILE A 29 -4.64 9.11 2.28
CA ILE A 29 -4.69 8.70 0.86
C ILE A 29 -4.81 7.18 0.75
N GLY A 30 -4.02 6.44 1.52
CA GLY A 30 -4.06 4.98 1.55
C GLY A 30 -5.45 4.43 1.91
N LEU A 31 -6.12 5.02 2.91
CA LEU A 31 -7.49 4.63 3.31
C LEU A 31 -8.52 4.99 2.23
N ARG A 32 -8.39 6.15 1.58
CA ARG A 32 -9.32 6.60 0.53
C ARG A 32 -9.23 5.76 -0.75
N TYR A 33 -8.03 5.33 -1.12
CA TYR A 33 -7.73 4.57 -2.34
C TYR A 33 -7.40 3.10 -2.06
N ALA A 34 -7.85 2.56 -0.92
CA ALA A 34 -7.62 1.17 -0.56
C ALA A 34 -8.19 0.23 -1.64
N GLY A 35 -7.34 -0.63 -2.18
CA GLY A 35 -7.72 -1.64 -3.18
C GLY A 35 -8.20 -1.11 -4.53
N THR A 36 -7.96 0.17 -4.88
CA THR A 36 -8.38 0.73 -6.18
C THR A 36 -7.33 0.59 -7.28
N LEU A 37 -6.10 0.18 -6.96
CA LEU A 37 -4.96 0.08 -7.89
C LEU A 37 -4.71 1.37 -8.70
N ASP A 38 -4.93 2.54 -8.09
CA ASP A 38 -4.76 3.81 -8.79
C ASP A 38 -3.26 4.15 -8.96
N LYS A 39 -2.83 4.26 -10.22
CA LYS A 39 -1.45 4.60 -10.59
C LYS A 39 -1.04 6.00 -10.12
N GLN A 40 -1.97 6.95 -10.08
CA GLN A 40 -1.67 8.31 -9.62
C GLN A 40 -1.36 8.32 -8.13
N ALA A 41 -2.24 7.73 -7.31
CA ALA A 41 -2.03 7.59 -5.87
C ALA A 41 -0.72 6.84 -5.55
N HIS A 42 -0.45 5.75 -6.27
CA HIS A 42 0.81 5.02 -6.17
C HIS A 42 2.03 5.91 -6.42
N SER A 43 2.02 6.70 -7.50
CA SER A 43 3.16 7.56 -7.88
C SER A 43 3.49 8.61 -6.80
N VAL A 44 2.45 9.21 -6.20
CA VAL A 44 2.58 10.23 -5.14
C VAL A 44 3.14 9.61 -3.87
N LEU A 45 2.57 8.48 -3.43
CA LEU A 45 3.02 7.81 -2.22
C LEU A 45 4.46 7.28 -2.39
N MET A 46 4.81 6.71 -3.55
CA MET A 46 6.17 6.24 -3.84
C MET A 46 7.20 7.36 -3.86
N LYS A 47 6.83 8.55 -4.37
CA LYS A 47 7.68 9.74 -4.28
C LYS A 47 7.96 10.11 -2.81
N ASN A 48 6.95 10.05 -1.95
CA ASN A 48 7.11 10.32 -0.51
C ASN A 48 7.94 9.25 0.20
N VAL A 49 7.76 7.96 -0.12
CA VAL A 49 8.61 6.87 0.42
C VAL A 49 10.07 7.11 0.07
N ARG A 50 10.37 7.39 -1.20
CA ARG A 50 11.75 7.66 -1.65
C ARG A 50 12.33 8.89 -0.95
N PHE A 51 11.55 9.96 -0.79
CA PHE A 51 11.98 11.16 -0.07
C PHE A 51 12.36 10.85 1.39
N LEU A 52 11.54 10.09 2.10
CA LEU A 52 11.82 9.70 3.50
C LEU A 52 13.02 8.75 3.60
N LEU A 53 13.18 7.81 2.67
CA LEU A 53 14.34 6.91 2.62
C LEU A 53 15.66 7.67 2.35
N THR A 54 15.62 8.70 1.50
CA THR A 54 16.78 9.58 1.27
C THR A 54 17.12 10.36 2.54
N LYS A 55 16.12 10.91 3.23
CA LYS A 55 16.32 11.58 4.53
C LYS A 55 16.93 10.66 5.59
N MET A 56 16.55 9.38 5.60
CA MET A 56 17.10 8.38 6.53
C MET A 56 18.55 8.02 6.23
N SER A 57 18.94 8.09 4.96
CA SER A 57 20.30 7.76 4.52
C SER A 57 21.29 8.90 4.81
N SER A 58 20.80 10.12 5.01
CA SER A 58 21.60 11.29 5.39
C SER A 58 21.65 11.42 6.92
N PRO A 59 22.84 11.29 7.56
CA PRO A 59 22.95 11.23 9.01
C PRO A 59 22.55 12.55 9.70
N ALA A 60 22.88 13.70 9.12
CA ALA A 60 22.56 15.02 9.68
C ALA A 60 21.04 15.23 9.81
N SER A 61 20.28 14.90 8.75
CA SER A 61 18.82 15.03 8.77
C SER A 61 18.12 13.96 9.59
N ALA A 62 18.73 12.78 9.74
CA ALA A 62 18.17 11.69 10.54
C ALA A 62 18.31 11.96 12.04
N GLU A 63 19.38 12.64 12.46
CA GLU A 63 19.57 13.09 13.83
C GLU A 63 18.63 14.25 14.18
N GLU A 64 18.45 15.21 13.28
CA GLU A 64 17.51 16.34 13.44
C GLU A 64 16.06 15.88 13.66
N VAL A 65 15.59 14.87 12.94
CA VAL A 65 14.22 14.33 13.09
C VAL A 65 14.14 13.27 14.20
N GLY A 66 15.22 12.56 14.45
CA GLY A 66 15.22 11.35 15.27
C GLY A 66 14.90 10.09 14.46
N LYS A 67 15.80 9.10 14.56
CA LYS A 67 15.75 7.85 13.78
C LYS A 67 14.45 7.07 13.96
N SER A 68 13.95 6.96 15.20
CA SER A 68 12.73 6.21 15.51
C SER A 68 11.47 6.84 14.91
N CYS A 69 11.37 8.16 14.92
CA CYS A 69 10.24 8.88 14.30
C CYS A 69 10.24 8.68 12.79
N LEU A 70 11.42 8.77 12.16
CA LEU A 70 11.58 8.60 10.74
C LEU A 70 11.25 7.16 10.29
N GLU A 71 11.69 6.15 11.03
CA GLU A 71 11.33 4.75 10.78
C GLU A 71 9.82 4.54 10.85
N MET A 72 9.17 5.03 11.92
CA MET A 72 7.72 4.92 12.07
C MET A 72 6.99 5.53 10.87
N CYS A 73 7.41 6.72 10.43
CA CYS A 73 6.81 7.40 9.28
C CYS A 73 7.04 6.63 7.98
N ILE A 74 8.24 6.10 7.74
CA ILE A 74 8.52 5.26 6.56
C ILE A 74 7.61 4.04 6.55
N ASN A 75 7.47 3.36 7.69
CA ASN A 75 6.61 2.18 7.82
C ASN A 75 5.13 2.51 7.54
N VAL A 76 4.61 3.62 8.05
CA VAL A 76 3.24 4.08 7.79
C VAL A 76 3.02 4.40 6.32
N VAL A 77 3.95 5.10 5.67
CA VAL A 77 3.82 5.44 4.24
C VAL A 77 3.91 4.18 3.37
N VAL A 78 4.82 3.25 3.66
CA VAL A 78 4.93 1.97 2.93
C VAL A 78 3.67 1.13 3.10
N LEU A 79 3.11 1.08 4.31
CA LEU A 79 1.84 0.42 4.57
C LEU A 79 0.68 1.07 3.80
N SER A 80 0.69 2.39 3.67
CA SER A 80 -0.29 3.15 2.87
C SER A 80 -0.21 2.81 1.38
N VAL A 81 1.01 2.69 0.84
CA VAL A 81 1.21 2.26 -0.56
C VAL A 81 0.67 0.84 -0.76
N ALA A 82 1.00 -0.07 0.16
CA ALA A 82 0.54 -1.46 0.09
C ALA A 82 -0.99 -1.60 0.19
N MET A 83 -1.66 -0.70 0.93
CA MET A 83 -3.12 -0.62 0.96
C MET A 83 -3.73 -0.21 -0.38
N VAL A 84 -3.14 0.76 -1.09
CA VAL A 84 -3.62 1.18 -2.42
C VAL A 84 -3.46 0.06 -3.45
N MET A 85 -2.32 -0.65 -3.37
CA MET A 85 -1.96 -1.77 -4.26
C MET A 85 -2.35 -3.13 -3.67
N SER A 86 -3.38 -3.20 -2.82
CA SER A 86 -3.70 -4.44 -2.11
C SER A 86 -4.08 -5.56 -3.09
N GLY A 87 -3.41 -6.70 -2.96
CA GLY A 87 -3.61 -7.89 -3.78
C GLY A 87 -2.98 -7.84 -5.19
N SER A 88 -2.41 -6.71 -5.63
CA SER A 88 -1.84 -6.62 -6.98
C SER A 88 -0.49 -7.31 -7.14
N GLY A 89 0.26 -7.47 -6.04
CA GLY A 89 1.62 -7.99 -6.10
C GLY A 89 2.65 -7.04 -6.71
N ASP A 90 2.44 -5.72 -6.65
CA ASP A 90 3.35 -4.74 -7.27
C ASP A 90 4.83 -4.94 -6.88
N LEU A 91 5.68 -5.11 -7.90
CA LEU A 91 7.09 -5.45 -7.73
C LEU A 91 7.91 -4.31 -7.12
N GLU A 92 7.53 -3.06 -7.40
CA GLU A 92 8.27 -1.90 -6.91
C GLU A 92 8.11 -1.76 -5.39
N VAL A 93 6.88 -1.90 -4.91
CA VAL A 93 6.56 -1.92 -3.48
C VAL A 93 7.24 -3.10 -2.79
N LEU A 94 7.19 -4.29 -3.40
CA LEU A 94 7.84 -5.50 -2.87
C LEU A 94 9.36 -5.31 -2.69
N ARG A 95 10.03 -4.66 -3.64
CA ARG A 95 11.48 -4.38 -3.54
C ARG A 95 11.80 -3.49 -2.34
N ILE A 96 10.97 -2.48 -2.08
CA ILE A 96 11.13 -1.59 -0.92
C ILE A 96 10.92 -2.38 0.38
N ILE A 97 9.84 -3.16 0.47
CA ILE A 97 9.54 -3.97 1.66
C ILE A 97 10.68 -4.97 1.91
N ARG A 98 11.20 -5.63 0.87
CA ARG A 98 12.34 -6.56 1.00
C ARG A 98 13.60 -5.87 1.50
N ARG A 99 13.85 -4.63 1.05
CA ARG A 99 14.98 -3.82 1.54
C ARG A 99 14.80 -3.40 3.00
N LEU A 100 13.56 -3.13 3.46
CA LEU A 100 13.27 -2.85 4.86
C LEU A 100 13.41 -4.11 5.72
N HIS A 101 12.91 -5.25 5.25
CA HIS A 101 13.04 -6.54 5.93
C HIS A 101 14.50 -6.99 6.10
N ALA A 102 15.37 -6.72 5.13
CA ALA A 102 16.79 -7.05 5.20
C ALA A 102 17.55 -6.27 6.29
N ARG A 103 16.97 -5.21 6.87
CA ARG A 103 17.55 -4.47 7.98
C ARG A 103 17.19 -5.18 9.28
N VAL A 104 18.11 -5.98 9.80
CA VAL A 104 17.89 -6.80 11.00
C VAL A 104 18.78 -6.38 12.17
N THR A 105 19.63 -5.37 11.98
CA THR A 105 20.63 -4.95 12.99
C THR A 105 19.96 -4.19 14.15
N PRO A 106 19.91 -4.72 15.37
CA PRO A 106 19.56 -3.94 16.56
C PRO A 106 20.71 -2.96 16.83
N PRO A 107 20.49 -1.66 17.10
CA PRO A 107 19.27 -1.02 17.62
C PRO A 107 18.46 -0.24 16.56
N GLU A 108 18.67 -0.49 15.27
CA GLU A 108 18.12 0.36 14.22
C GLU A 108 16.62 0.13 13.97
N VAL A 109 16.15 -1.11 14.09
CA VAL A 109 14.75 -1.51 13.80
C VAL A 109 14.07 -2.11 15.03
N THR A 110 12.89 -1.59 15.37
CA THR A 110 12.05 -2.14 16.47
C THR A 110 11.19 -3.31 16.00
N TYR A 111 10.65 -4.10 16.93
CA TYR A 111 9.69 -5.18 16.61
C TYR A 111 8.52 -4.64 15.78
N GLY A 112 8.02 -3.46 16.14
CA GLY A 112 6.96 -2.76 15.43
C GLY A 112 7.31 -2.40 13.98
N GLY A 113 8.57 -2.08 13.68
CA GLY A 113 9.02 -1.81 12.32
C GLY A 113 8.96 -3.05 11.42
N HIS A 114 9.38 -4.20 11.95
CA HIS A 114 9.21 -5.48 11.25
C HIS A 114 7.73 -5.82 11.08
N MET A 115 6.93 -5.65 12.13
CA MET A 115 5.50 -5.89 12.09
C MET A 115 4.81 -5.09 10.97
N ALA A 116 5.10 -3.79 10.88
CA ALA A 116 4.54 -2.91 9.85
C ALA A 116 4.97 -3.33 8.43
N SER A 117 6.25 -3.64 8.25
CA SER A 117 6.79 -4.10 6.97
C SER A 117 6.15 -5.42 6.51
N HIS A 118 5.94 -6.36 7.42
CA HIS A 118 5.27 -7.63 7.12
C HIS A 118 3.76 -7.48 6.93
N MET A 119 3.11 -6.54 7.62
CA MET A 119 1.71 -6.20 7.37
C MET A 119 1.53 -5.62 5.96
N ALA A 120 2.44 -4.72 5.54
CA ALA A 120 2.46 -4.19 4.18
C ALA A 120 2.66 -5.32 3.14
N LEU A 121 3.57 -6.27 3.41
CA LEU A 121 3.75 -7.45 2.55
C LEU A 121 2.45 -8.28 2.46
N GLY A 122 1.77 -8.48 3.58
CA GLY A 122 0.51 -9.21 3.65
C GLY A 122 -0.61 -8.54 2.86
N PHE A 123 -0.71 -7.21 2.89
CA PHE A 123 -1.69 -6.46 2.08
C PHE A 123 -1.39 -6.54 0.58
N LEU A 124 -0.11 -6.51 0.19
CA LEU A 124 0.28 -6.64 -1.21
C LEU A 124 -0.12 -7.99 -1.81
N PHE A 125 -0.03 -9.07 -1.02
CA PHE A 125 -0.37 -10.45 -1.42
C PHE A 125 -1.62 -10.98 -0.70
N LEU A 126 -2.62 -10.13 -0.48
CA LEU A 126 -3.78 -10.47 0.33
C LEU A 126 -4.51 -11.71 -0.21
N GLY A 127 -4.55 -12.77 0.60
CA GLY A 127 -5.11 -14.06 0.23
C GLY A 127 -4.52 -14.68 -1.05
N GLY A 128 -3.22 -14.43 -1.32
CA GLY A 128 -2.54 -14.90 -2.53
C GLY A 128 -2.99 -14.15 -3.79
N CYS A 129 -3.20 -12.83 -3.66
CA CYS A 129 -3.73 -11.96 -4.73
C CYS A 129 -5.19 -12.26 -5.14
N ARG A 130 -5.94 -12.95 -4.27
CA ARG A 130 -7.36 -13.26 -4.51
C ARG A 130 -8.31 -12.24 -3.90
N TYR A 131 -7.84 -11.56 -2.86
CA TYR A 131 -8.61 -10.62 -2.07
C TYR A 131 -8.03 -9.20 -2.24
N SER A 132 -8.90 -8.21 -2.12
CA SER A 132 -8.55 -6.80 -2.10
C SER A 132 -9.30 -6.11 -0.96
N LEU A 133 -8.89 -4.89 -0.61
CA LEU A 133 -9.49 -4.12 0.48
C LEU A 133 -10.72 -3.33 0.03
N SER A 134 -11.74 -3.31 0.89
CA SER A 134 -13.00 -2.60 0.71
C SER A 134 -13.00 -1.21 1.32
N ARG A 135 -13.82 -0.32 0.73
CA ARG A 135 -13.96 1.08 1.15
C ARG A 135 -15.33 1.37 1.76
N SER A 136 -16.10 0.33 2.11
CA SER A 136 -17.30 0.52 2.92
C SER A 136 -16.98 1.18 4.26
N ASN A 137 -17.90 1.95 4.83
CA ASN A 137 -17.68 2.65 6.11
C ASN A 137 -17.22 1.69 7.24
N LYS A 138 -17.75 0.46 7.24
CA LYS A 138 -17.35 -0.60 8.18
C LYS A 138 -15.92 -1.09 7.91
N ALA A 139 -15.58 -1.34 6.64
CA ALA A 139 -14.25 -1.76 6.24
C ALA A 139 -13.19 -0.71 6.59
N ILE A 140 -13.45 0.57 6.33
CA ILE A 140 -12.53 1.67 6.69
C ILE A 140 -12.32 1.74 8.21
N ALA A 141 -13.37 1.62 9.02
CA ALA A 141 -13.24 1.62 10.48
C ALA A 141 -12.40 0.43 10.98
N CYS A 142 -12.60 -0.75 10.39
CA CYS A 142 -11.82 -1.95 10.70
C CYS A 142 -10.35 -1.81 10.27
N LEU A 143 -10.12 -1.27 9.07
CA LEU A 143 -8.79 -1.06 8.52
C LEU A 143 -8.00 -0.01 9.31
N TYR A 144 -8.64 1.10 9.67
CA TYR A 144 -8.03 2.12 10.53
C TYR A 144 -7.61 1.55 11.88
N SER A 145 -8.47 0.72 12.48
CA SER A 145 -8.15 0.02 13.74
C SER A 145 -6.96 -0.92 13.58
N ALA A 146 -6.82 -1.60 12.43
CA ALA A 146 -5.70 -2.51 12.19
C ALA A 146 -4.37 -1.80 11.88
N VAL A 147 -4.45 -0.65 11.19
CA VAL A 147 -3.32 0.10 10.64
C VAL A 147 -2.89 1.26 11.57
N PHE A 148 -3.36 1.28 12.81
CA PHE A 148 -3.04 2.34 13.75
C PHE A 148 -1.53 2.63 13.80
N PRO A 149 -1.08 3.88 13.52
CA PRO A 149 0.29 4.20 13.11
C PRO A 149 1.33 4.10 14.23
N LEU A 150 0.91 3.76 15.46
CA LEU A 150 1.81 3.48 16.57
C LEU A 150 2.05 1.98 16.67
N PHE A 151 3.27 1.56 16.36
CA PHE A 151 3.69 0.17 16.43
C PHE A 151 4.38 -0.16 17.77
N PRO A 152 4.21 -1.38 18.29
CA PRO A 152 4.77 -1.78 19.58
C PRO A 152 6.29 -1.88 19.51
N SER A 153 6.98 -1.47 20.58
CA SER A 153 8.45 -1.53 20.61
C SER A 153 8.97 -2.96 20.86
N SER A 154 8.22 -3.75 21.63
CA SER A 154 8.49 -5.16 21.93
C SER A 154 7.27 -6.04 21.61
N THR A 155 7.46 -7.36 21.63
CA THR A 155 6.40 -8.34 21.34
C THR A 155 5.24 -8.30 22.34
N THR A 156 5.51 -7.96 23.60
CA THR A 156 4.50 -7.90 24.68
C THR A 156 3.96 -6.50 24.92
N ASP A 157 4.41 -5.51 24.16
CA ASP A 157 3.98 -4.13 24.31
C ASP A 157 2.58 -3.91 23.70
N THR A 158 1.63 -3.56 24.56
CA THR A 158 0.26 -3.20 24.22
C THR A 158 -0.13 -1.84 24.80
N ARG A 159 0.83 -0.98 25.15
CA ARG A 159 0.57 0.29 25.85
C ARG A 159 -0.29 1.26 25.04
N TYR A 160 0.00 1.38 23.74
CA TYR A 160 -0.66 2.35 22.86
C TYR A 160 -1.79 1.75 22.03
N HIS A 161 -1.72 0.45 21.74
CA HIS A 161 -2.67 -0.22 20.86
C HIS A 161 -2.74 -1.71 21.17
N LEU A 162 -3.96 -2.27 21.16
CA LEU A 162 -4.19 -3.69 21.38
C LEU A 162 -3.78 -4.48 20.12
N GLN A 163 -2.77 -5.34 20.24
CA GLN A 163 -2.22 -6.08 19.11
C GLN A 163 -3.25 -6.95 18.37
N ALA A 164 -4.27 -7.46 19.07
CA ALA A 164 -5.35 -8.26 18.46
C ALA A 164 -6.14 -7.49 17.39
N LEU A 165 -6.28 -6.17 17.53
CA LEU A 165 -7.00 -5.32 16.56
C LEU A 165 -6.29 -5.26 15.20
N ARG A 166 -5.00 -5.60 15.15
CA ARG A 166 -4.24 -5.65 13.89
C ARG A 166 -4.70 -6.75 12.95
N HIS A 167 -5.52 -7.71 13.40
CA HIS A 167 -6.13 -8.72 12.53
C HIS A 167 -7.51 -8.30 11.99
N LEU A 168 -8.02 -7.13 12.39
CA LEU A 168 -9.34 -6.66 11.99
C LEU A 168 -9.41 -6.29 10.49
N TYR A 169 -8.26 -6.17 9.80
CA TYR A 169 -8.22 -5.99 8.35
C TYR A 169 -8.93 -7.11 7.58
N VAL A 170 -9.07 -8.30 8.17
CA VAL A 170 -9.79 -9.43 7.55
C VAL A 170 -11.25 -9.08 7.27
N LEU A 171 -11.88 -8.25 8.11
CA LEU A 171 -13.26 -7.80 7.88
C LEU A 171 -13.38 -6.80 6.73
N ALA A 172 -12.26 -6.18 6.33
CA ALA A 172 -12.19 -5.28 5.18
C ALA A 172 -11.77 -6.01 3.89
N ALA A 173 -11.37 -7.28 3.97
CA ALA A 173 -10.92 -8.06 2.83
C ALA A 173 -12.11 -8.68 2.07
N GLU A 174 -12.20 -8.42 0.77
CA GLU A 174 -13.23 -8.95 -0.11
C GLU A 174 -12.60 -9.71 -1.29
N PRO A 175 -13.19 -10.84 -1.73
CA PRO A 175 -12.72 -11.53 -2.92
C PRO A 175 -13.05 -10.69 -4.17
N ARG A 176 -12.01 -10.32 -4.93
CA ARG A 176 -12.13 -9.51 -6.15
C ARG A 176 -11.31 -10.03 -7.33
N VAL A 177 -10.86 -11.28 -7.26
CA VAL A 177 -10.14 -11.88 -8.38
C VAL A 177 -11.12 -12.33 -9.46
N LEU A 178 -10.90 -11.84 -10.67
CA LEU A 178 -11.56 -12.32 -11.87
C LEU A 178 -10.70 -13.41 -12.51
N VAL A 179 -11.23 -14.62 -12.58
CA VAL A 179 -10.59 -15.76 -13.24
C VAL A 179 -11.50 -16.22 -14.36
N THR A 180 -11.04 -16.10 -15.60
CA THR A 180 -11.71 -16.70 -16.76
C THR A 180 -11.34 -18.17 -16.84
N ARG A 181 -12.33 -19.01 -17.14
CA ARG A 181 -12.15 -20.43 -17.39
C ARG A 181 -12.70 -20.75 -18.75
N ASP A 182 -11.98 -21.58 -19.48
CA ASP A 182 -12.49 -22.15 -20.70
C ASP A 182 -13.70 -23.05 -20.40
N VAL A 183 -14.74 -22.94 -21.22
CA VAL A 183 -16.02 -23.63 -21.04
C VAL A 183 -15.87 -25.14 -21.33
N GLU A 184 -15.01 -25.50 -22.29
CA GLU A 184 -14.83 -26.89 -22.70
C GLU A 184 -13.91 -27.65 -21.75
N THR A 185 -12.75 -27.07 -21.41
CA THR A 185 -11.74 -27.74 -20.58
C THR A 185 -11.88 -27.47 -19.08
N GLY A 186 -12.60 -26.41 -18.69
CA GLY A 186 -12.68 -25.94 -17.31
C GLY A 186 -11.38 -25.37 -16.75
N GLN A 187 -10.32 -25.26 -17.57
CA GLN A 187 -9.02 -24.75 -17.17
C GLN A 187 -9.02 -23.21 -17.13
N ALA A 188 -8.17 -22.63 -16.28
CA ALA A 188 -8.03 -21.18 -16.19
C ALA A 188 -7.28 -20.66 -17.42
N THR A 189 -7.93 -19.78 -18.17
CA THR A 189 -7.39 -19.19 -19.41
C THR A 189 -7.17 -17.71 -19.21
N SER A 190 -6.13 -17.17 -19.83
CA SER A 190 -5.79 -15.74 -19.76
C SER A 190 -6.44 -15.00 -20.92
N VAL A 191 -7.37 -14.09 -20.61
CA VAL A 191 -8.15 -13.31 -21.58
C VAL A 191 -7.99 -11.82 -21.25
N GLU A 192 -8.02 -10.97 -22.27
CA GLU A 192 -7.99 -9.53 -22.10
C GLU A 192 -9.40 -9.02 -21.78
N VAL A 193 -9.56 -8.47 -20.59
CA VAL A 193 -10.84 -7.98 -20.06
C VAL A 193 -10.74 -6.47 -19.88
N CYS A 194 -11.77 -5.78 -20.33
CA CYS A 194 -11.99 -4.38 -20.06
C CYS A 194 -13.09 -4.24 -19.00
N VAL A 195 -12.70 -3.73 -17.82
CA VAL A 195 -13.64 -3.36 -16.77
C VAL A 195 -13.98 -1.89 -16.95
N ARG A 196 -15.23 -1.60 -17.30
CA ARG A 196 -15.77 -0.25 -17.41
C ARG A 196 -16.46 0.12 -16.10
N GLY A 197 -15.79 0.96 -15.32
CA GLY A 197 -16.37 1.64 -14.16
C GLY A 197 -16.32 3.15 -14.32
N GLU A 198 -16.08 3.87 -13.22
CA GLU A 198 -15.69 5.31 -13.27
C GLU A 198 -14.37 5.54 -14.04
N ARG A 199 -13.50 4.53 -14.09
CA ARG A 199 -12.29 4.50 -14.91
C ARG A 199 -12.27 3.19 -15.69
N GLU A 200 -11.88 3.28 -16.95
CA GLU A 200 -11.70 2.11 -17.79
C GLU A 200 -10.35 1.46 -17.45
N ILE A 201 -10.40 0.23 -16.93
CA ILE A 201 -9.21 -0.55 -16.59
C ILE A 201 -9.17 -1.75 -17.51
N LYS A 202 -8.16 -1.75 -18.38
CA LYS A 202 -7.80 -2.90 -19.21
C LYS A 202 -6.82 -3.77 -18.45
N GLY A 203 -7.09 -5.06 -18.40
CA GLY A 203 -6.23 -6.02 -17.71
C GLY A 203 -6.37 -7.40 -18.31
N ARG A 204 -5.34 -8.22 -18.09
CA ARG A 204 -5.36 -9.63 -18.48
C ARG A 204 -5.73 -10.48 -17.27
N THR A 205 -6.62 -11.44 -17.44
CA THR A 205 -6.99 -12.35 -16.35
C THR A 205 -5.88 -13.37 -16.09
N PRO A 206 -5.68 -13.82 -14.82
CA PRO A 206 -6.41 -13.41 -13.62
C PRO A 206 -6.00 -12.01 -13.12
N CYS A 207 -6.99 -11.15 -12.88
CA CYS A 207 -6.76 -9.79 -12.40
C CYS A 207 -7.67 -9.46 -11.22
N ILE A 208 -7.26 -8.48 -10.41
CA ILE A 208 -8.11 -7.91 -9.36
C ILE A 208 -8.96 -6.82 -9.98
N VAL A 209 -10.27 -6.94 -9.81
CA VAL A 209 -11.20 -5.89 -10.20
C VAL A 209 -11.36 -4.85 -9.09
N PRO A 210 -11.71 -3.60 -9.45
CA PRO A 210 -12.15 -2.60 -8.49
C PRO A 210 -13.38 -3.05 -7.70
N GLU A 211 -13.81 -2.20 -6.77
CA GLU A 211 -15.00 -2.44 -5.95
C GLU A 211 -16.26 -2.64 -6.81
N TRP A 212 -17.07 -3.65 -6.49
CA TRP A 212 -18.26 -4.05 -7.26
C TRP A 212 -19.26 -2.91 -7.49
N SER A 213 -19.39 -2.00 -6.52
CA SER A 213 -20.27 -0.83 -6.62
C SER A 213 -19.83 0.21 -7.65
N SER A 214 -18.56 0.20 -8.05
CA SER A 214 -17.97 1.16 -8.99
C SER A 214 -17.86 0.61 -10.41
N ILE A 215 -18.31 -0.63 -10.64
CA ILE A 215 -18.25 -1.31 -11.95
C ILE A 215 -19.63 -1.19 -12.61
N ASN A 216 -19.66 -0.69 -13.84
CA ASN A 216 -20.87 -0.61 -14.65
C ASN A 216 -20.98 -1.81 -15.61
N GLU A 217 -19.89 -2.14 -16.30
CA GLU A 217 -19.83 -3.23 -17.26
C GLU A 217 -18.47 -3.94 -17.21
N VAL A 218 -18.47 -5.25 -17.41
CA VAL A 218 -17.27 -6.05 -17.65
C VAL A 218 -17.42 -6.67 -19.02
N GLY A 219 -16.52 -6.33 -19.94
CA GLY A 219 -16.52 -6.86 -21.30
C GLY A 219 -15.17 -7.48 -21.63
N GLU A 220 -15.18 -8.53 -22.44
CA GLU A 220 -13.96 -9.00 -23.08
C GLU A 220 -13.58 -8.02 -24.20
N GLU A 221 -12.31 -7.64 -24.25
CA GLU A 221 -11.79 -6.93 -25.41
C GLU A 221 -11.52 -8.01 -26.47
N VAL A 222 -12.56 -8.35 -27.24
CA VAL A 222 -12.40 -9.21 -28.40
C VAL A 222 -11.60 -8.39 -29.41
N THR A 223 -10.28 -8.62 -29.47
CA THR A 223 -9.52 -8.41 -30.69
C THR A 223 -10.15 -9.30 -31.74
N ARG A 224 -11.15 -8.75 -32.44
CA ARG A 224 -11.54 -9.27 -33.74
C ARG A 224 -10.27 -9.13 -34.57
N GLU A 225 -9.57 -10.23 -34.77
CA GLU A 225 -8.76 -10.40 -35.97
C GLU A 225 -9.71 -10.11 -37.13
N SER A 226 -9.58 -8.89 -37.66
CA SER A 226 -10.16 -8.50 -38.93
C SER A 226 -9.80 -9.58 -39.94
N GLY A 227 -10.83 -10.21 -40.51
CA GLY A 227 -10.66 -11.23 -41.52
C GLY A 227 -9.82 -10.70 -42.68
N ASP A 228 -8.80 -11.47 -43.05
CA ASP A 228 -8.36 -11.53 -44.43
C ASP A 228 -9.11 -12.67 -45.10
N ASP A 229 -10.23 -12.28 -45.71
CA ASP A 229 -10.76 -12.97 -46.88
C ASP A 229 -9.69 -12.96 -47.98
N HIS A 230 -9.05 -14.10 -48.22
CA HIS A 230 -8.47 -14.40 -49.54
C HIS A 230 -8.80 -15.84 -49.94
N VAL A 231 -10.06 -16.03 -50.32
CA VAL A 231 -10.47 -17.02 -51.33
C VAL A 231 -10.56 -16.25 -52.65
N THR A 232 -9.58 -16.45 -53.52
CA THR A 232 -9.67 -16.75 -54.97
C THR A 232 -8.27 -16.73 -55.57
#